data_AF-A0A653TCW4-F1
#
_entry.id   AF-A0A653TCW4-F1
#
_cell.length_a   1.000
_cell.length_b   1.000
_cell.length_c   1.000
_cell.angle_alpha   90.00
_cell.angle_beta   90.00
_cell.angle_gamma   90.00
#
_symmetry.space_group_name_H-M   'P 1'
#
loop_
_entity.id
_entity.type
_entity.pdbx_description
1 polymer ?
#
loop_
_entity_poly.entity_id
_entity_poly.type
_entity_poly.pdbx_seq_one_letter_code
_entity_poly.pdbx_strand_id
1 'polypeptide(L)'
;MITCSVLRCTNFGSEFLAGRQGPDSSPTEAYVCAEHIGLINSGALWDMQGRDVLLGQDVAPALESWSVRQSAGSDGFTLTLELSGKIRPVELFLTPPQAVALAVSLAANSE
;
A
#
# COMPACT_ATOMS: atom_id res chain seq x y z
N MET A 1 9.43 -22.87 15.39
CA MET A 1 9.76 -22.17 14.13
C MET A 1 9.15 -20.79 14.23
N ILE A 2 9.96 -19.75 14.15
CA ILE A 2 9.47 -18.37 14.12
C ILE A 2 8.98 -18.14 12.70
N THR A 3 7.67 -18.29 12.47
CA THR A 3 7.04 -17.92 11.19
C THR A 3 7.17 -16.41 11.05
N CYS A 4 7.93 -15.94 10.05
CA CYS A 4 7.99 -14.52 9.78
C CYS A 4 6.60 -14.05 9.28
N SER A 5 5.84 -13.38 10.15
CA SER A 5 4.44 -13.02 9.89
C SER A 5 4.18 -11.52 9.77
N VAL A 6 5.21 -10.67 9.83
CA VAL A 6 5.03 -9.20 9.80
C VAL A 6 6.26 -8.45 9.27
N LEU A 7 5.98 -7.35 8.57
CA LEU A 7 6.75 -6.12 8.35
C LEU A 7 8.16 -6.08 8.98
N ARG A 8 9.18 -6.27 8.12
CA ARG A 8 10.63 -6.26 8.41
C ARG A 8 11.16 -7.61 8.86
N CYS A 9 11.50 -8.43 7.88
CA CYS A 9 12.33 -9.60 8.09
C CYS A 9 13.69 -9.17 8.67
N THR A 10 13.85 -9.22 9.99
CA THR A 10 15.15 -8.97 10.65
C THR A 10 16.14 -10.11 10.45
N ASN A 11 15.67 -11.22 9.85
CA ASN A 11 16.50 -12.34 9.48
C ASN A 11 17.07 -12.04 8.08
N PHE A 12 18.29 -11.50 8.05
CA PHE A 12 19.01 -11.22 6.81
C PHE A 12 19.24 -12.54 6.06
N GLY A 13 18.33 -12.89 5.14
CA GLY A 13 18.59 -13.94 4.17
C GLY A 13 19.63 -13.51 3.14
N SER A 14 20.12 -14.46 2.36
CA SER A 14 21.03 -14.21 1.23
C SER A 14 20.32 -13.86 -0.07
N GLU A 15 18.98 -13.92 -0.08
CA GLU A 15 18.15 -13.74 -1.27
C GLU A 15 17.69 -12.29 -1.39
N PHE A 16 17.73 -11.76 -2.61
CA PHE A 16 17.35 -10.38 -2.92
C PHE A 16 16.14 -10.34 -3.84
N LEU A 17 15.29 -9.33 -3.63
CA LEU A 17 14.23 -8.95 -4.54
C LEU A 17 14.57 -7.62 -5.17
N ALA A 18 14.46 -7.56 -6.49
CA ALA A 18 14.46 -6.30 -7.23
C ALA A 18 13.00 -5.92 -7.51
N GLY A 19 12.49 -4.94 -6.77
CA GLY A 19 11.17 -4.36 -7.00
C GLY A 19 11.27 -2.97 -7.60
N ARG A 20 10.28 -2.60 -8.41
CA ARG A 20 10.19 -1.27 -9.02
C ARG A 20 9.01 -0.52 -8.42
N GLN A 21 9.26 0.61 -7.75
CA GLN A 21 8.21 1.49 -7.25
C GLN A 21 7.74 2.41 -8.37
N GLY A 22 6.97 1.88 -9.32
CA GLY A 22 6.46 2.64 -10.47
C GLY A 22 7.27 2.50 -11.76
N PRO A 23 6.74 3.02 -12.88
CA PRO A 23 7.26 2.78 -14.23
C PRO A 23 8.60 3.47 -14.53
N ASP A 24 9.05 4.41 -13.69
CA ASP A 24 10.26 5.21 -13.91
C ASP A 24 11.32 5.10 -12.80
N SER A 25 11.06 4.36 -11.72
CA SER A 25 12.06 4.20 -10.65
C SER A 25 13.13 3.16 -11.00
N SER A 26 14.37 3.38 -10.53
CA SER A 26 15.38 2.31 -10.57
C SER A 26 14.94 1.15 -9.69
N PRO A 27 15.14 -0.11 -10.11
CA PRO A 27 14.84 -1.25 -9.26
C PRO A 27 15.59 -1.11 -7.94
N THR A 28 14.85 -1.17 -6.84
CA THR A 28 15.41 -1.16 -5.50
C THR A 28 15.56 -2.59 -5.04
N GLU A 29 16.73 -2.90 -4.47
CA GLU A 29 17.01 -4.22 -3.91
C GLU A 29 16.62 -4.25 -2.42
N ALA A 30 15.90 -5.30 -2.04
CA ALA A 30 15.64 -5.64 -0.64
C ALA A 30 16.02 -7.09 -0.35
N TYR A 31 16.67 -7.30 0.79
CA TYR A 31 17.04 -8.63 1.27
C TYR A 31 15.88 -9.26 2.04
N VAL A 32 15.55 -10.50 1.70
CA VAL A 32 14.46 -11.27 2.35
C VAL A 32 14.95 -12.66 2.77
N CYS A 33 14.34 -13.24 3.81
CA CYS A 33 14.66 -14.62 4.20
C CYS A 33 14.09 -15.65 3.20
N ALA A 34 14.58 -16.89 3.31
CA ALA A 34 14.16 -18.02 2.48
C ALA A 34 12.64 -18.31 2.53
N GLU A 35 11.97 -18.02 3.65
CA GLU A 35 10.52 -18.18 3.77
C GLU A 35 9.76 -17.15 2.93
N HIS A 36 10.16 -15.87 3.01
CA HIS A 36 9.51 -14.79 2.27
C HIS A 36 9.71 -14.91 0.75
N ILE A 37 10.93 -15.24 0.30
CA ILE A 37 11.17 -15.46 -1.13
C ILE A 37 10.38 -16.66 -1.66
N GLY A 38 10.22 -17.71 -0.84
CA GLY A 38 9.37 -18.85 -1.17
C GLY A 38 7.91 -18.45 -1.36
N LEU A 39 7.36 -17.63 -0.46
CA LEU A 39 6.00 -17.10 -0.57
C LEU A 39 5.83 -16.26 -1.84
N ILE A 40 6.76 -15.37 -2.13
CA ILE A 40 6.72 -14.52 -3.33
C ILE A 40 6.79 -15.35 -4.61
N ASN A 41 7.72 -16.30 -4.68
CA ASN A 41 7.84 -17.20 -5.82
C ASN A 41 6.61 -18.10 -6.01
N SER A 42 5.85 -18.36 -4.93
CA SER A 42 4.56 -19.06 -4.99
C SER A 42 3.37 -18.19 -5.39
N GLY A 43 3.59 -16.89 -5.63
CA GLY A 43 2.58 -15.94 -6.09
C GLY A 43 1.92 -15.12 -4.98
N ALA A 44 2.49 -15.05 -3.77
CA ALA A 44 1.98 -14.18 -2.72
C ALA A 44 2.04 -12.71 -3.15
N LEU A 45 1.01 -11.94 -2.79
CA LEU A 45 1.02 -10.48 -2.96
C LEU A 45 2.08 -9.86 -2.04
N TRP A 46 2.90 -9.00 -2.63
CA TRP A 46 3.95 -8.25 -1.95
C TRP A 46 4.02 -6.83 -2.50
N ASP A 47 4.57 -5.92 -1.69
CA ASP A 47 4.84 -4.53 -2.07
C ASP A 47 6.21 -4.12 -1.51
N MET A 48 6.86 -3.13 -2.11
CA MET A 48 8.08 -2.53 -1.59
C MET A 48 7.82 -1.11 -1.13
N GLN A 49 8.23 -0.79 0.09
CA GLN A 49 8.25 0.57 0.65
C GLN A 49 9.70 0.96 0.98
N GLY A 50 10.38 1.56 0.00
CA GLY A 50 11.82 1.84 0.09
C GLY A 50 12.60 0.55 0.07
N ARG A 51 13.24 0.20 1.21
CA ARG A 51 13.97 -1.07 1.39
C ARG A 51 13.18 -2.11 2.17
N ASP A 52 11.97 -1.77 2.61
CA ASP A 52 11.09 -2.71 3.32
C ASP A 52 10.23 -3.47 2.29
N VAL A 53 10.11 -4.79 2.48
CA VAL A 53 9.20 -5.66 1.71
C VAL A 53 7.99 -5.97 2.58
N LEU A 54 6.81 -5.66 2.08
CA LEU A 54 5.50 -5.95 2.68
C LEU A 54 4.93 -7.22 2.06
N LEU A 55 4.28 -8.07 2.85
CA LEU A 55 3.72 -9.34 2.41
C LEU A 55 2.36 -9.62 3.04
N GLY A 56 1.48 -10.26 2.29
CA GLY A 56 0.20 -10.75 2.80
C GLY A 56 -0.68 -9.65 3.36
N GLN A 57 -1.01 -9.72 4.66
CA GLN A 57 -1.92 -8.78 5.33
C GLN A 57 -1.33 -7.38 5.52
N ASP A 58 -0.01 -7.24 5.42
CA ASP A 58 0.70 -5.97 5.54
C ASP A 58 0.69 -5.17 4.23
N VAL A 59 0.36 -5.81 3.11
CA VAL A 59 0.23 -5.12 1.82
C VAL A 59 -1.07 -4.31 1.84
N ALA A 60 -0.97 -3.02 1.51
CA ALA A 60 -2.14 -2.19 1.36
C ALA A 60 -3.07 -2.80 0.28
N PRO A 61 -4.37 -2.97 0.55
CA PRO A 61 -5.28 -3.50 -0.45
C PRO A 61 -5.30 -2.56 -1.66
N ALA A 62 -5.37 -3.13 -2.86
CA ALA A 62 -5.45 -2.35 -4.08
C ALA A 62 -6.70 -1.47 -4.08
N LEU A 63 -6.57 -0.20 -4.47
CA LEU A 63 -7.70 0.71 -4.65
C LEU A 63 -8.38 0.39 -6.00
N GLU A 64 -9.64 -0.05 -5.97
CA GLU A 64 -10.42 -0.35 -7.17
C GLU A 64 -11.10 0.90 -7.73
N SER A 65 -11.72 1.68 -6.85
CA SER A 65 -12.38 2.92 -7.21
C SER A 65 -12.42 3.88 -6.02
N TRP A 66 -12.63 5.15 -6.30
CA TRP A 66 -12.86 6.15 -5.27
C TRP A 66 -13.85 7.21 -5.75
N SER A 67 -14.57 7.81 -4.82
CA SER A 67 -15.48 8.92 -5.11
C SER A 67 -15.50 9.92 -3.96
N VAL A 68 -15.77 11.18 -4.29
CA VAL A 68 -15.89 12.26 -3.31
C VAL A 68 -17.24 12.94 -3.47
N ARG A 69 -17.94 13.16 -2.36
CA ARG A 69 -19.17 13.95 -2.31
C ARG A 69 -19.08 15.01 -1.22
N GLN A 70 -19.80 16.12 -1.40
CA GLN A 70 -20.01 17.07 -0.30
C GLN A 70 -20.89 16.41 0.78
N SER A 71 -20.51 16.57 2.04
CA SER A 71 -21.20 15.96 3.17
C SER A 71 -22.45 16.78 3.52
N ALA A 72 -23.60 16.13 3.61
CA ALA A 72 -24.86 16.81 3.94
C ALA A 72 -24.80 17.39 5.36
N GLY A 73 -25.09 18.70 5.50
CA GLY A 73 -25.18 19.36 6.80
C GLY A 73 -23.84 19.77 7.43
N SER A 74 -22.73 19.68 6.71
CA SER A 74 -21.41 20.13 7.17
C SER A 74 -20.60 20.73 6.04
N ASP A 75 -19.71 21.66 6.36
CA ASP A 75 -18.75 22.23 5.40
C ASP A 75 -17.56 21.28 5.20
N GLY A 76 -17.81 20.10 4.66
CA GLY A 76 -16.79 19.06 4.46
C GLY A 76 -17.17 18.07 3.36
N PHE A 77 -16.28 17.11 3.13
CA PHE A 77 -16.39 16.12 2.06
C PHE A 77 -16.37 14.71 2.63
N THR A 78 -17.10 13.79 2.00
CA THR A 78 -16.99 12.35 2.26
C THR A 78 -16.23 11.73 1.10
N LEU A 79 -15.07 11.16 1.38
CA LEU A 79 -14.31 10.32 0.47
C LEU A 79 -14.71 8.86 0.69
N THR A 80 -15.10 8.18 -0.36
CA THR A 80 -15.43 6.75 -0.36
C THR A 80 -14.36 6.01 -1.15
N LEU A 81 -13.74 5.00 -0.54
CA LEU A 81 -12.71 4.15 -1.13
C LEU A 81 -13.22 2.72 -1.28
N GLU A 82 -13.22 2.21 -2.50
CA GLU A 82 -13.49 0.80 -2.79
C GLU A 82 -12.16 0.06 -2.90
N LEU A 83 -11.92 -0.84 -1.96
CA LEU A 83 -10.66 -1.56 -1.83
C LEU A 83 -10.86 -3.02 -2.24
N SER A 84 -9.95 -3.55 -3.03
CA SER A 84 -10.02 -4.92 -3.51
C SER A 84 -10.03 -5.91 -2.36
N GLY A 85 -10.93 -6.90 -2.44
CA GLY A 85 -11.14 -7.89 -1.38
C GLY A 85 -11.88 -7.38 -0.14
N LYS A 86 -12.33 -6.12 -0.09
CA LYS A 86 -13.21 -5.60 0.98
C LYS A 86 -14.65 -5.58 0.52
N ILE A 87 -15.53 -6.16 1.33
CA ILE A 87 -16.99 -6.22 1.06
C ILE A 87 -17.65 -4.84 1.24
N ARG A 88 -17.06 -3.95 2.05
CA ARG A 88 -17.61 -2.64 2.35
C ARG A 88 -16.61 -1.53 2.00
N PRO A 89 -17.04 -0.45 1.35
CA PRO A 89 -16.21 0.72 1.13
C PRO A 89 -15.75 1.35 2.44
N VAL A 90 -14.60 2.00 2.41
CA VAL A 90 -14.13 2.84 3.51
C VAL A 90 -14.61 4.27 3.26
N GLU A 91 -15.42 4.80 4.17
CA GLU A 91 -15.88 6.20 4.13
C GLU A 91 -15.04 7.04 5.10
N LEU A 92 -14.50 8.15 4.61
CA LEU A 92 -13.68 9.09 5.36
C LEU A 92 -14.30 10.49 5.25
N PHE A 93 -14.53 11.13 6.40
CA PHE A 93 -14.91 12.54 6.42
C PHE A 93 -13.65 13.42 6.39
N LEU A 94 -13.62 14.35 5.45
CA LEU A 94 -12.54 15.31 5.27
C LEU A 94 -13.08 16.72 5.52
N THR A 95 -12.46 17.41 6.46
CA THR A 95 -12.59 18.87 6.57
C THR A 95 -11.98 19.54 5.32
N PRO A 96 -12.34 20.80 5.00
CA PRO A 96 -11.81 21.49 3.83
C PRO A 96 -10.27 21.55 3.79
N PRO A 97 -9.56 21.84 4.90
CA PRO A 97 -8.10 21.79 4.91
C PRO A 97 -7.53 20.39 4.61
N GLN A 98 -8.17 19.34 5.10
CA GLN A 98 -7.76 17.96 4.84
C GLN A 98 -8.02 17.55 3.38
N ALA A 99 -9.15 17.97 2.81
CA ALA A 99 -9.46 17.74 1.40
C ALA A 99 -8.43 18.42 0.48
N VAL A 100 -8.04 19.65 0.80
CA VAL A 100 -6.98 20.38 0.07
C VAL A 100 -5.63 19.66 0.20
N ALA A 101 -5.23 19.29 1.42
CA ALA A 101 -3.98 18.58 1.64
C ALA A 101 -3.93 17.25 0.86
N LEU A 102 -5.04 16.49 0.88
CA LEU A 102 -5.15 15.24 0.14
C LEU A 102 -5.06 15.48 -1.38
N ALA A 103 -5.76 16.49 -1.91
CA ALA A 103 -5.71 16.80 -3.33
C ALA A 103 -4.30 17.16 -3.80
N VAL A 104 -3.56 17.93 -3.00
CA VAL A 104 -2.15 18.26 -3.28
C VAL A 104 -1.28 17.00 -3.27
N SER A 105 -1.45 16.12 -2.28
CA SER A 105 -0.70 14.87 -2.21
C SER A 105 -0.98 13.95 -3.39
N LEU A 106 -2.24 13.82 -3.82
CA LEU A 106 -2.61 13.00 -4.98
C LEU A 106 -2.00 13.55 -6.27
N ALA A 107 -2.07 14.86 -6.48
CA ALA A 107 -1.46 15.50 -7.66
C ALA A 107 0.06 15.33 -7.72
N ALA A 108 0.73 15.22 -6.56
CA ALA A 108 2.17 14.98 -6.48
C ALA A 108 2.57 13.52 -6.71
N ASN A 109 1.61 12.57 -6.72
CA ASN A 109 1.87 11.13 -6.84
C ASN A 109 1.12 10.49 -8.04
N SER A 110 0.52 11.31 -8.92
CA SER A 110 -0.22 10.84 -10.10
C SER A 110 0.65 10.71 -11.36
N GLU A 111 1.92 10.34 -11.21
CA GLU A 111 2.88 10.11 -12.32
C GLU A 111 3.08 8.63 -12.62
#